data_AF-A0A7R9N7W6-F1
#
_entry.id   AF-A0A7R9N7W6-F1
#
_cell.length_a   1.000
_cell.length_b   1.000
_cell.length_c   1.000
_cell.angle_alpha   90.00
_cell.angle_beta   90.00
_cell.angle_gamma   90.00
#
_symmetry.space_group_name_H-M   'P 1'
#
loop_
_entity.id
_entity.type
_entity.pdbx_description
1 polymer ?
#
loop_
_entity_poly.entity_id
_entity_poly.type
_entity_poly.pdbx_seq_one_letter_code
_entity_poly.pdbx_strand_id
1 'polypeptide(L)'
;MEIKIKALTPIWTGGVEGKPDRLHETGIIGSMRWWYEAIVRGLGGYVCDPTSEKRCELSGKEKTREERLAKLCPACYLFGCGGWKEKISVRGSE
;
A
#
# COMPACT_ATOMS: atom_id res chain seq x y z
N MET A 1 -9.97 -4.79 13.36
CA MET A 1 -11.12 -4.03 12.83
C MET A 1 -11.51 -4.67 11.51
N GLU A 2 -12.79 -4.91 11.30
CA GLU A 2 -13.33 -5.47 10.05
C GLU A 2 -14.33 -4.47 9.48
N ILE A 3 -14.22 -4.15 8.19
CA ILE A 3 -15.12 -3.23 7.50
C ILE A 3 -15.67 -3.98 6.28
N LYS A 4 -16.99 -4.02 6.17
CA LYS A 4 -17.69 -4.61 5.01
C LYS A 4 -18.17 -3.50 4.10
N ILE A 5 -17.78 -3.58 2.83
CA ILE A 5 -18.12 -2.59 1.81
C ILE A 5 -18.78 -3.33 0.66
N LYS A 6 -19.88 -2.78 0.13
CA LYS A 6 -20.56 -3.31 -1.05
C LYS A 6 -20.42 -2.30 -2.19
N ALA A 7 -19.95 -2.77 -3.34
CA ALA A 7 -19.91 -1.95 -4.53
C ALA A 7 -21.33 -1.71 -5.06
N LEU A 8 -21.69 -0.45 -5.34
CA LEU A 8 -22.99 -0.09 -5.93
C LEU A 8 -23.02 -0.33 -7.44
N THR A 9 -21.84 -0.35 -8.06
CA THR A 9 -21.60 -0.68 -9.47
C THR A 9 -20.47 -1.69 -9.56
N PRO A 10 -20.34 -2.46 -10.66
CA PRO A 10 -19.20 -3.33 -10.86
C PRO A 10 -17.87 -2.57 -10.71
N ILE A 11 -16.92 -3.17 -10.01
CA ILE A 11 -15.56 -2.66 -9.91
C ILE A 11 -14.72 -3.34 -10.98
N TRP A 12 -14.02 -2.53 -11.78
CA TRP A 12 -13.20 -2.98 -12.88
C TRP A 12 -11.74 -2.88 -12.48
N THR A 13 -11.07 -4.02 -12.35
CA THR A 13 -9.62 -4.09 -12.14
C THR A 13 -8.99 -4.81 -13.31
N GLY A 14 -7.91 -4.25 -13.87
CA GLY A 14 -7.20 -4.87 -14.99
C GLY A 14 -6.38 -6.06 -14.53
N GLY A 15 -6.64 -7.23 -15.10
CA GLY A 15 -5.77 -8.40 -15.01
C GLY A 15 -4.55 -8.29 -15.92
N VAL A 16 -3.80 -9.39 -16.05
CA VAL A 16 -2.53 -9.44 -16.80
C VAL A 16 -2.68 -8.98 -18.26
N GLU A 17 -3.80 -9.34 -18.90
CA GLU A 17 -4.13 -8.96 -20.28
C GLU A 17 -4.82 -7.58 -20.40
N GLY A 18 -4.83 -6.79 -19.33
CA GLY A 18 -5.58 -5.53 -19.26
C GLY A 18 -7.11 -5.71 -19.28
N LYS A 19 -7.59 -6.95 -19.15
CA LYS A 19 -9.02 -7.29 -19.14
C LYS A 19 -9.53 -7.43 -17.72
N PRO A 20 -10.80 -7.06 -17.47
CA PRO A 20 -11.45 -7.26 -16.18
C PRO A 20 -11.92 -8.71 -16.06
N ASP A 21 -11.09 -9.57 -15.47
CA ASP A 21 -11.35 -11.00 -15.25
C ASP A 21 -11.89 -11.30 -13.85
N ARG A 22 -11.45 -10.53 -12.84
CA ARG A 22 -11.92 -10.59 -11.45
C ARG A 22 -11.61 -9.28 -10.72
N LEU A 23 -12.09 -9.18 -9.47
CA LEU A 23 -11.63 -8.15 -8.55
C LEU A 23 -10.20 -8.47 -8.08
N HIS A 24 -9.23 -7.65 -8.44
CA HIS A 24 -7.85 -7.77 -7.97
C HIS A 24 -7.65 -6.91 -6.72
N GLU A 25 -7.48 -7.54 -5.56
CA GLU A 25 -7.27 -6.84 -4.29
C GLU A 25 -6.01 -5.97 -4.32
N THR A 26 -5.00 -6.37 -5.09
CA THR A 26 -3.77 -5.59 -5.31
C THR A 26 -4.06 -4.22 -5.93
N GLY A 27 -5.03 -4.13 -6.85
CA GLY A 27 -5.47 -2.86 -7.43
C GLY A 27 -6.17 -1.95 -6.41
N ILE A 28 -6.97 -2.55 -5.53
CA ILE A 28 -7.61 -1.83 -4.42
C ILE A 28 -6.55 -1.32 -3.43
N ILE A 29 -5.63 -2.18 -2.99
CA ILE A 29 -4.57 -1.84 -2.06
C ILE A 29 -3.67 -0.73 -2.64
N GLY A 30 -3.32 -0.82 -3.93
CA GLY A 30 -2.54 0.22 -4.63
C GLY A 30 -3.27 1.57 -4.68
N SER A 31 -4.58 1.56 -4.97
CA SER A 31 -5.41 2.76 -4.97
C SER A 31 -5.51 3.39 -3.58
N MET A 32 -5.71 2.56 -2.55
CA MET A 32 -5.72 2.99 -1.15
C MET A 32 -4.38 3.60 -0.74
N ARG A 33 -3.27 2.96 -1.14
CA ARG A 33 -1.92 3.49 -0.90
C ARG A 33 -1.83 4.89 -1.50
N TRP A 34 -2.12 5.04 -2.79
CA TRP A 34 -2.03 6.31 -3.49
C TRP A 34 -2.81 7.43 -2.78
N TRP A 35 -4.07 7.17 -2.41
CA TRP A 35 -4.89 8.13 -1.65
C TRP A 35 -4.30 8.46 -0.28
N TYR A 36 -3.78 7.46 0.44
CA TYR A 36 -3.11 7.68 1.71
C TYR A 36 -1.87 8.57 1.55
N GLU A 37 -1.05 8.34 0.51
CA GLU A 37 0.11 9.19 0.26
C GLU A 37 -0.31 10.63 -0.09
N ALA A 38 -1.39 10.81 -0.85
CA ALA A 38 -1.95 12.13 -1.17
C ALA A 38 -2.40 12.87 0.10
N ILE A 39 -3.08 12.18 1.03
CA ILE A 39 -3.49 12.75 2.31
C ILE A 39 -2.28 13.15 3.15
N VAL A 40 -1.30 12.25 3.31
CA VAL A 40 -0.10 12.55 4.10
C VAL A 40 0.66 13.75 3.52
N ARG A 41 0.85 13.81 2.19
CA ARG A 41 1.47 14.96 1.51
C ARG A 41 0.65 16.23 1.69
N GLY A 42 -0.68 16.15 1.59
CA GLY A 42 -1.59 17.28 1.79
C GLY A 42 -1.57 17.84 3.22
N LEU A 43 -1.26 16.99 4.21
CA LEU A 43 -1.06 17.39 5.62
C LEU A 43 0.37 17.85 5.92
N GLY A 44 1.23 18.00 4.91
CA GLY A 44 2.63 18.42 5.07
C GLY A 44 3.59 17.32 5.51
N GLY A 45 3.14 16.07 5.53
CA GLY A 45 3.98 14.91 5.83
C GLY A 45 4.80 14.44 4.63
N TYR A 46 5.90 13.74 4.91
CA TYR A 46 6.75 13.15 3.88
C TYR A 46 6.33 11.72 3.53
N VAL A 47 6.28 11.44 2.23
CA VAL A 47 6.12 10.08 1.67
C VAL A 47 7.05 9.91 0.49
N CYS A 48 7.84 8.82 0.48
CA CYS A 48 8.78 8.52 -0.60
C CYS A 48 8.05 8.26 -1.93
N ASP A 49 8.73 8.49 -3.06
CA ASP A 49 8.27 7.99 -4.35
C ASP A 49 8.59 6.49 -4.44
N PRO A 50 7.57 5.60 -4.51
CA PRO A 50 7.78 4.15 -4.55
C PRO A 50 8.42 3.64 -5.83
N THR A 51 8.45 4.43 -6.90
CA THR A 51 9.05 4.09 -8.21
C THR A 51 10.50 4.59 -8.35
N SER A 52 10.93 5.47 -7.45
CA SER A 52 12.29 6.02 -7.46
C SER A 52 13.30 5.11 -6.76
N GLU A 53 14.58 5.36 -7.03
CA GLU A 53 15.69 4.74 -6.28
C GLU A 53 15.71 5.14 -4.80
N LYS A 54 15.06 6.25 -4.43
CA LYS A 54 14.99 6.76 -3.05
C LYS A 54 13.79 6.23 -2.26
N ARG A 55 13.19 5.12 -2.71
CA ARG A 55 12.10 4.42 -2.00
C ARG A 55 12.58 3.87 -0.66
N CYS A 56 11.67 3.74 0.31
CA CYS A 56 11.98 3.07 1.56
C CYS A 56 12.33 1.60 1.32
N GLU A 57 13.39 1.13 1.97
CA GLU A 57 13.82 -0.27 1.91
C GLU A 57 14.54 -0.62 3.22
N LEU A 58 14.27 -1.83 3.73
CA LEU A 58 14.97 -2.38 4.87
C LEU A 58 15.97 -3.44 4.38
N SER A 59 17.24 -3.20 4.68
CA SER A 59 18.35 -4.05 4.24
C SER A 59 18.48 -5.35 5.04
N GLY A 60 17.73 -5.49 6.13
CA GLY A 60 17.86 -6.59 7.09
C GLY A 60 18.97 -6.36 8.12
N LYS A 61 19.72 -5.26 8.00
CA LYS A 61 20.75 -4.85 8.98
C LYS A 61 20.14 -4.19 10.21
N GLU A 62 18.90 -3.74 10.12
CA GLU A 62 18.16 -3.10 11.19
C GLU A 62 17.71 -4.14 12.23
N LYS A 63 18.31 -4.07 13.43
CA LYS A 63 18.13 -5.07 14.50
C LYS A 63 16.94 -4.72 15.37
N THR A 64 16.72 -3.43 15.63
CA THR A 64 15.64 -2.97 16.50
C THR A 64 14.42 -2.53 15.70
N ARG A 65 13.27 -2.41 16.37
CA ARG A 65 12.06 -1.92 15.74
C ARG A 65 12.19 -0.43 15.42
N GLU A 66 12.81 0.33 16.30
CA GLU A 66 13.02 1.77 16.20
C GLU A 66 13.88 2.11 14.98
N GLU A 67 14.96 1.36 14.75
CA GLU A 67 15.81 1.49 13.56
C GLU A 67 15.04 1.27 12.26
N ARG A 68 14.15 0.26 12.25
CA ARG A 68 13.30 -0.02 11.08
C ARG A 68 12.31 1.11 10.86
N LEU A 69 11.62 1.55 11.91
CA LEU A 69 10.61 2.60 11.83
C LEU A 69 11.21 3.94 11.35
N ALA A 70 12.43 4.27 11.79
CA ALA A 70 13.13 5.48 11.35
C ALA A 70 13.40 5.52 9.83
N LYS A 71 13.43 4.37 9.15
CA LYS A 71 13.64 4.27 7.70
C LYS A 71 12.35 4.21 6.88
N LEU A 72 11.19 4.13 7.53
CA LEU A 72 9.90 3.97 6.86
C LEU A 72 9.14 5.30 6.85
N CYS A 73 8.68 5.73 5.68
CA CYS A 73 7.63 6.75 5.62
C CYS A 73 6.28 6.15 6.07
N PRO A 74 5.29 6.98 6.44
CA PRO A 74 3.99 6.50 6.89
C PRO A 74 3.32 5.51 5.93
N ALA A 75 3.46 5.74 4.61
CA ALA A 75 2.88 4.86 3.60
C ALA A 75 3.55 3.48 3.57
N CYS A 76 4.88 3.42 3.56
CA CYS A 76 5.61 2.16 3.59
C CYS A 76 5.43 1.40 4.91
N TYR A 77 5.25 2.11 6.03
CA TYR A 77 4.91 1.49 7.31
C TYR A 77 3.59 0.70 7.23
N LEU A 78 2.55 1.28 6.63
CA LEU A 78 1.21 0.70 6.57
C LEU A 78 1.04 -0.30 5.40
N PHE A 79 1.49 0.07 4.20
CA PHE A 79 1.29 -0.67 2.96
C PHE A 79 2.47 -1.56 2.54
N GLY A 80 3.59 -1.52 3.27
CA GLY A 80 4.77 -2.33 2.97
C GLY A 80 5.76 -1.69 2.00
N CYS A 81 6.98 -2.22 2.02
CA CYS A 81 8.07 -1.93 1.10
C CYS A 81 9.10 -3.08 1.09
N GLY A 82 10.20 -2.94 0.36
CA GLY A 82 11.29 -3.93 0.39
C GLY A 82 11.75 -4.19 1.83
N GLY A 83 11.71 -5.45 2.27
CA GLY A 83 12.07 -5.85 3.63
C GLY A 83 11.04 -5.52 4.73
N TRP A 84 9.84 -5.01 4.39
CA TRP A 84 8.78 -4.70 5.36
C TRP A 84 7.40 -5.16 4.89
N LYS A 85 6.76 -6.05 5.67
CA LYS A 85 5.41 -6.55 5.40
C LYS A 85 4.34 -5.52 5.77
N GLU A 86 3.37 -5.35 4.88
CA GLU A 86 2.14 -4.57 5.07
C GLU A 86 1.38 -4.93 6.35
N LYS A 87 0.62 -3.97 6.88
CA LYS A 87 -0.18 -4.12 8.11
C LYS A 87 -1.68 -4.19 7.84
N ILE A 88 -2.08 -4.04 6.59
CA ILE A 88 -3.47 -4.12 6.14
C ILE A 88 -3.64 -5.32 5.22
N SER A 89 -4.81 -5.94 5.28
CA SER A 89 -5.19 -7.00 4.35
C SER A 89 -6.56 -6.68 3.76
N VAL A 90 -6.66 -6.75 2.44
CA VAL A 90 -7.93 -6.69 1.71
C VAL A 90 -8.22 -8.10 1.17
N ARG A 91 -9.47 -8.54 1.27
CA ARG A 91 -9.93 -9.82 0.74
C ARG A 91 -11.22 -9.58 -0.02
N GLY A 92 -11.25 -9.92 -1.31
CA GLY A 92 -12.49 -10.01 -2.06
C GLY A 92 -13.23 -11.29 -1.68
N SER A 93 -14.53 -11.21 -1.48
CA SER A 93 -15.42 -12.37 -1.46
C SER A 93 -16.47 -12.14 -2.54
N GLU A 94 -16.57 -13.08 -3.48
CA GLU A 94 -17.65 -13.13 -4.48
C GLU A 94 -18.92 -13.76 -3.87
#